data_AF-R9BSY2-F1
#
_entry.id   AF-R9BSY2-F1
#
_cell.length_a   1.000
_cell.length_b   1.000
_cell.length_c   1.000
_cell.angle_alpha   90.00
_cell.angle_beta   90.00
_cell.angle_gamma   90.00
#
_symmetry.space_group_name_H-M   'P 1'
#
loop_
_entity.id
_entity.type
_entity.pdbx_description
1 polymer ?
#
loop_
_entity_poly.entity_id
_entity_poly.type
_entity_poly.pdbx_seq_one_letter_code
_entity_poly.pdbx_strand_id
1 'polypeptide(L)'
;QKSNTGTYSTADRANVAEEMTALAAEITNITSNTKFNGASAMAAATIIIDDTGNSLVIGAASLNLATGANSVSTAVAIDSAIDQVNTERAKYGALQNRLEHIVNNLGTTTENLQASESRIRDVDMAKEMMNFSKNNILSQAAQAMLAQANQQPQGVLQLLR
;
A
#
# COMPACT_ATOMS: atom_id res chain seq x y z
N GLN A 1 -4.61 2.41 -44.22
CA GLN A 1 -5.29 2.86 -45.46
C GLN A 1 -4.35 3.21 -46.62
N LYS A 2 -3.13 3.74 -46.41
CA LYS A 2 -2.23 4.11 -47.54
C LYS A 2 -1.83 2.92 -48.43
N SER A 3 -1.44 1.76 -47.90
CA SER A 3 -1.02 0.59 -48.70
C SER A 3 -2.09 -0.02 -49.64
N ASN A 4 -3.37 0.42 -49.58
CA ASN A 4 -4.47 -0.14 -50.38
C ASN A 4 -4.97 0.78 -51.50
N THR A 5 -4.36 1.96 -51.71
CA THR A 5 -4.65 2.72 -52.94
C THR A 5 -3.84 2.10 -54.08
N GLY A 6 -4.50 1.76 -55.20
CA GLY A 6 -3.90 1.12 -56.38
C GLY A 6 -2.80 1.94 -57.09
N THR A 7 -2.31 3.00 -56.45
CA THR A 7 -1.24 3.90 -56.85
C THR A 7 0.12 3.55 -56.25
N TYR A 8 0.19 2.64 -55.26
CA TYR A 8 1.44 2.20 -54.65
C TYR A 8 2.02 0.98 -55.38
N SER A 9 3.33 0.99 -55.63
CA SER A 9 4.02 -0.15 -56.21
C SER A 9 4.10 -1.32 -55.21
N THR A 10 4.38 -2.52 -55.71
CA THR A 10 4.61 -3.70 -54.85
C THR A 10 5.79 -3.50 -53.90
N ALA A 11 6.81 -2.74 -54.31
CA ALA A 11 7.94 -2.37 -53.46
C ALA A 11 7.54 -1.40 -52.32
N ASP A 12 6.69 -0.41 -52.60
CA ASP A 12 6.20 0.51 -51.55
C ASP A 12 5.38 -0.23 -50.48
N ARG A 13 4.56 -1.20 -50.92
CA ARG A 13 3.77 -2.03 -50.01
C ARG A 13 4.64 -2.96 -49.16
N ALA A 14 5.76 -3.44 -49.71
CA ALA A 14 6.73 -4.27 -48.99
C ALA A 14 7.46 -3.45 -47.91
N ASN A 15 7.93 -2.24 -48.23
CA ASN A 15 8.59 -1.36 -47.25
C ASN A 15 7.66 -0.99 -46.08
N VAL A 16 6.38 -0.70 -46.36
CA VAL A 16 5.39 -0.44 -45.30
C VAL A 16 5.12 -1.70 -44.46
N ALA A 17 5.15 -2.89 -45.05
CA ALA A 17 4.99 -4.14 -44.30
C ALA A 17 6.19 -4.41 -43.37
N GLU A 18 7.41 -4.09 -43.81
CA GLU A 18 8.61 -4.14 -42.96
C GLU A 18 8.52 -3.17 -41.78
N GLU A 19 8.11 -1.91 -42.01
CA GLU A 19 7.91 -0.92 -40.94
C GLU A 19 6.84 -1.38 -39.93
N MET A 20 5.70 -1.91 -40.39
CA MET A 20 4.67 -2.44 -39.50
C MET A 20 5.14 -3.65 -38.71
N THR A 21 5.98 -4.51 -39.30
CA THR A 21 6.57 -5.67 -38.61
C THR A 21 7.56 -5.22 -37.54
N ALA A 22 8.37 -4.21 -37.82
CA ALA A 22 9.29 -3.63 -36.84
C ALA A 22 8.53 -2.98 -35.66
N LEU A 23 7.46 -2.23 -35.94
CA LEU A 23 6.60 -1.64 -34.90
C LEU A 23 5.93 -2.72 -34.04
N ALA A 24 5.43 -3.80 -34.66
CA ALA A 24 4.84 -4.92 -33.96
C ALA A 24 5.84 -5.64 -33.04
N ALA A 25 7.07 -5.84 -33.53
CA ALA A 25 8.16 -6.40 -32.74
C ALA A 25 8.45 -5.51 -31.53
N GLU A 26 8.48 -4.18 -31.72
CA GLU A 26 8.72 -3.26 -30.63
C GLU A 26 7.59 -3.24 -29.59
N ILE A 27 6.32 -3.30 -30.03
CA ILE A 27 5.21 -3.40 -29.07
C ILE A 27 5.31 -4.71 -28.27
N THR A 28 5.70 -5.82 -28.91
CA THR A 28 5.92 -7.11 -28.24
C THR A 28 7.08 -7.04 -27.25
N ASN A 29 8.16 -6.33 -27.60
CA ASN A 29 9.28 -6.07 -26.69
C ASN A 29 8.82 -5.29 -25.45
N ILE A 30 8.05 -4.23 -25.64
CA ILE A 30 7.52 -3.41 -24.53
C ILE A 30 6.64 -4.27 -23.62
N THR A 31 5.66 -4.99 -24.16
CA THR A 31 4.73 -5.78 -23.34
C THR A 31 5.41 -6.94 -22.61
N SER A 32 6.46 -7.53 -23.19
CA SER A 32 7.16 -8.69 -22.61
C SER A 32 8.30 -8.31 -21.66
N ASN A 33 8.99 -7.18 -21.91
CA ASN A 33 10.17 -6.77 -21.14
C ASN A 33 9.91 -5.67 -20.12
N THR A 34 8.73 -5.03 -20.11
CA THR A 34 8.41 -4.05 -19.06
C THR A 34 8.32 -4.76 -17.72
N LYS A 35 9.28 -4.48 -16.83
CA LYS A 35 9.39 -5.08 -15.51
C LYS A 35 9.49 -4.00 -14.44
N PHE A 36 8.85 -4.25 -13.31
CA PHE A 36 9.03 -3.48 -12.08
C PHE A 36 9.57 -4.41 -11.00
N ASN A 37 10.71 -4.05 -10.41
CA ASN A 37 11.39 -4.89 -9.42
C ASN A 37 11.59 -6.36 -9.88
N GLY A 38 11.92 -6.56 -11.17
CA GLY A 38 12.12 -7.88 -11.76
C GLY A 38 10.85 -8.65 -12.15
N ALA A 39 9.67 -8.27 -11.65
CA ALA A 39 8.39 -8.84 -12.04
C ALA A 39 7.84 -8.16 -13.30
N SER A 40 7.18 -8.91 -14.19
CA SER A 40 6.53 -8.33 -15.37
C SER A 40 5.40 -7.40 -14.94
N ALA A 41 5.40 -6.17 -15.44
CA ALA A 41 4.38 -5.17 -15.14
C ALA A 41 3.00 -5.54 -15.73
N MET A 42 2.97 -6.41 -16.74
CA MET A 42 1.75 -6.87 -17.41
C MET A 42 1.20 -8.18 -16.82
N ALA A 43 1.92 -8.82 -15.89
CA ALA A 43 1.45 -10.01 -15.20
C ALA A 43 0.43 -9.67 -14.12
N ALA A 44 -0.33 -10.68 -13.69
CA ALA A 44 -1.21 -10.53 -12.55
C ALA A 44 -0.39 -10.29 -11.28
N ALA A 45 -0.90 -9.43 -10.40
CA ALA A 45 -0.26 -9.11 -9.13
C ALA A 45 -1.31 -9.03 -8.02
N THR A 46 -0.93 -9.40 -6.80
CA THR A 46 -1.79 -9.29 -5.62
C THR A 46 -1.12 -8.35 -4.63
N ILE A 47 -1.85 -7.32 -4.21
CA ILE A 47 -1.42 -6.37 -3.18
C ILE A 47 -2.17 -6.72 -1.90
N ILE A 48 -1.44 -7.05 -0.84
CA ILE A 48 -2.02 -7.25 0.49
C ILE A 48 -2.25 -5.87 1.11
N ILE A 49 -3.48 -5.57 1.49
CA ILE A 49 -3.92 -4.25 1.95
C ILE A 49 -3.75 -4.11 3.47
N ASP A 50 -4.03 -5.19 4.22
CA ASP A 50 -3.99 -5.18 5.68
C ASP A 50 -3.51 -6.53 6.25
N ASP A 51 -3.24 -6.53 7.55
CA ASP A 51 -2.78 -7.69 8.31
C ASP A 51 -3.90 -8.75 8.52
N THR A 52 -5.14 -8.43 8.15
CA THR A 52 -6.26 -9.39 8.19
C THR A 52 -6.40 -10.22 6.92
N GLY A 53 -5.52 -9.98 5.93
CA GLY A 53 -5.47 -10.75 4.69
C GLY A 53 -6.35 -10.20 3.58
N ASN A 54 -6.90 -8.99 3.72
CA ASN A 54 -7.57 -8.34 2.59
C ASN A 54 -6.55 -8.04 1.50
N SER A 55 -6.94 -8.28 0.25
CA SER A 55 -6.05 -8.05 -0.89
C SER A 55 -6.78 -7.41 -2.06
N LEU A 56 -6.03 -6.63 -2.83
CA LEU A 56 -6.41 -6.15 -4.15
C LEU A 56 -5.71 -7.02 -5.19
N VAL A 57 -6.51 -7.71 -6.00
CA VAL A 57 -5.99 -8.48 -7.14
C VAL A 57 -5.99 -7.59 -8.38
N ILE A 58 -4.83 -7.48 -8.99
CA ILE A 58 -4.59 -6.87 -10.29
C ILE A 58 -4.52 -8.00 -11.31
N GLY A 59 -5.44 -8.02 -12.27
CA GLY A 59 -5.43 -9.00 -13.36
C GLY A 59 -4.25 -8.77 -14.30
N ALA A 60 -3.80 -9.83 -14.98
CA ALA A 60 -2.84 -9.71 -16.06
C ALA A 60 -3.47 -8.94 -17.23
N ALA A 61 -2.68 -8.09 -17.89
CA ALA A 61 -3.12 -7.41 -19.09
C ALA A 61 -3.29 -8.42 -20.23
N SER A 62 -4.50 -8.52 -20.81
CA SER A 62 -4.77 -9.38 -21.96
C SER A 62 -4.69 -8.55 -23.24
N LEU A 63 -3.51 -8.53 -23.85
CA LEU A 63 -3.19 -7.76 -25.05
C LEU A 63 -2.96 -8.72 -26.23
N ASN A 64 -3.91 -8.80 -27.17
CA ASN A 64 -3.76 -9.65 -28.37
C ASN A 64 -3.43 -8.78 -29.59
N LEU A 65 -2.15 -8.45 -29.77
CA LEU A 65 -1.68 -7.58 -30.86
C LEU A 65 -1.25 -8.36 -32.11
N ALA A 66 -2.15 -9.20 -32.62
CA ALA A 66 -1.92 -9.93 -33.86
C ALA A 66 -1.73 -8.95 -35.04
N THR A 67 -0.51 -8.84 -35.54
CA THR A 67 -0.12 -7.95 -36.64
C THR A 67 0.39 -8.78 -37.83
N GLY A 68 -0.49 -9.63 -38.35
CA GLY A 68 -0.28 -10.30 -39.64
C GLY A 68 -0.57 -9.34 -40.79
N ALA A 69 0.34 -9.25 -41.76
CA ALA A 69 0.33 -8.30 -42.86
C ALA A 69 -0.77 -8.55 -43.92
N ASN A 70 -2.04 -8.28 -43.58
CA ASN A 70 -3.12 -8.14 -44.56
C ASN A 70 -3.83 -6.79 -44.34
N SER A 71 -3.59 -5.82 -45.23
CA SER A 71 -3.82 -4.38 -45.01
C SER A 71 -5.25 -3.92 -44.70
N VAL A 72 -6.27 -4.76 -44.88
CA VAL A 72 -7.67 -4.47 -44.50
C VAL A 72 -7.98 -5.03 -43.10
N SER A 73 -7.48 -6.23 -42.76
CA SER A 73 -7.54 -6.75 -41.40
C SER A 73 -6.62 -5.96 -40.46
N THR A 74 -5.56 -5.34 -40.96
CA THR A 74 -4.62 -4.57 -40.12
C THR A 74 -5.24 -3.30 -39.53
N ALA A 75 -6.07 -2.54 -40.26
CA ALA A 75 -6.64 -1.30 -39.72
C ALA A 75 -7.66 -1.59 -38.60
N VAL A 76 -8.60 -2.52 -38.85
CA VAL A 76 -9.57 -2.96 -37.84
C VAL A 76 -8.89 -3.65 -36.66
N ALA A 77 -7.83 -4.44 -36.91
CA ALA A 77 -7.04 -5.04 -35.84
C ALA A 77 -6.26 -4.00 -35.03
N ILE A 78 -5.74 -2.94 -35.67
CA ILE A 78 -5.09 -1.83 -34.96
C ILE A 78 -6.11 -1.09 -34.09
N ASP A 79 -7.28 -0.73 -34.62
CA ASP A 79 -8.31 -0.05 -33.84
C ASP A 79 -8.75 -0.91 -32.65
N SER A 80 -8.97 -2.20 -32.87
CA SER A 80 -9.28 -3.15 -31.78
C SER A 80 -8.14 -3.28 -30.76
N ALA A 81 -6.88 -3.29 -31.19
CA ALA A 81 -5.74 -3.32 -30.29
C ALA A 81 -5.61 -2.02 -29.49
N ILE A 82 -5.88 -0.86 -30.10
CA ILE A 82 -5.93 0.44 -29.42
C ILE A 82 -7.03 0.43 -28.37
N ASP A 83 -8.22 -0.08 -28.68
CA ASP A 83 -9.33 -0.19 -27.74
C ASP A 83 -8.99 -1.13 -26.57
N GLN A 84 -8.31 -2.25 -26.82
CA GLN A 84 -7.81 -3.14 -25.78
C GLN A 84 -6.80 -2.44 -24.86
N VAL A 85 -5.81 -1.74 -25.43
CA VAL A 85 -4.82 -0.96 -24.65
C VAL A 85 -5.51 0.10 -23.80
N ASN A 86 -6.47 0.83 -24.38
CA ASN A 86 -7.22 1.87 -23.66
C ASN A 86 -8.05 1.27 -22.52
N THR A 87 -8.68 0.12 -22.76
CA THR A 87 -9.45 -0.60 -21.74
C THR A 87 -8.56 -1.06 -20.59
N GLU A 88 -7.40 -1.65 -20.87
CA GLU A 88 -6.45 -2.06 -19.83
C GLU A 88 -5.88 -0.84 -19.06
N ARG A 89 -5.54 0.25 -19.75
CA ARG A 89 -5.12 1.51 -19.10
C ARG A 89 -6.20 2.08 -18.19
N ALA A 90 -7.46 2.04 -18.62
CA ALA A 90 -8.59 2.50 -17.81
C ALA A 90 -8.78 1.63 -16.56
N LYS A 91 -8.64 0.31 -16.67
CA LYS A 91 -8.66 -0.61 -15.52
C LYS A 91 -7.55 -0.31 -14.53
N TYR A 92 -6.31 -0.12 -14.99
CA TYR A 92 -5.19 0.23 -14.13
C TYR A 92 -5.37 1.60 -13.46
N GLY A 93 -5.88 2.60 -14.18
CA GLY A 93 -6.22 3.90 -13.59
C GLY A 93 -7.29 3.80 -12.50
N ALA A 94 -8.34 2.99 -12.72
CA ALA A 94 -9.36 2.73 -11.70
C ALA A 94 -8.78 2.04 -10.46
N LEU A 95 -7.88 1.06 -10.66
CA LEU A 95 -7.17 0.39 -9.56
C LEU A 95 -6.23 1.34 -8.81
N GLN A 96 -5.56 2.26 -9.51
CA GLN A 96 -4.74 3.30 -8.90
C GLN A 96 -5.58 4.22 -8.00
N ASN A 97 -6.72 4.71 -8.49
CA ASN A 97 -7.63 5.52 -7.67
C ASN A 97 -8.11 4.76 -6.43
N ARG A 98 -8.43 3.47 -6.60
CA ARG A 98 -8.82 2.61 -5.48
C ARG A 98 -7.68 2.44 -4.46
N LEU A 99 -6.45 2.23 -4.92
CA LEU A 99 -5.27 2.15 -4.06
C LEU A 99 -5.02 3.46 -3.30
N GLU A 100 -5.17 4.61 -3.96
CA GLU A 100 -5.03 5.92 -3.31
C GLU A 100 -6.06 6.11 -2.18
N HIS A 101 -7.32 5.74 -2.42
CA HIS A 101 -8.34 5.74 -1.38
C HIS A 101 -8.05 4.75 -0.25
N ILE A 102 -7.55 3.56 -0.57
CA ILE A 102 -7.13 2.56 0.43
C ILE A 102 -5.99 3.10 1.29
N VAL A 103 -4.97 3.71 0.68
CA VAL A 103 -3.83 4.30 1.40
C VAL A 103 -4.29 5.43 2.33
N ASN A 104 -5.15 6.32 1.85
CA ASN A 104 -5.69 7.40 2.67
C ASN A 104 -6.52 6.87 3.85
N ASN A 105 -7.37 5.86 3.62
CA ASN A 105 -8.16 5.25 4.68
C ASN A 105 -7.32 4.44 5.68
N LEU A 106 -6.26 3.78 5.21
CA LEU A 106 -5.33 3.07 6.09
C LEU A 106 -4.56 4.08 6.96
N GLY A 107 -4.14 5.20 6.39
CA GLY A 107 -3.51 6.30 7.13
C GLY A 107 -4.38 6.79 8.29
N THR A 108 -5.65 7.13 8.03
CA THR A 108 -6.58 7.58 9.10
C THR A 108 -6.84 6.47 10.12
N THR A 109 -6.94 5.22 9.69
CA THR A 109 -7.11 4.08 10.59
C THR A 109 -5.89 3.90 11.50
N THR A 110 -4.68 3.98 10.95
CA THR A 110 -3.43 3.88 11.74
C THR A 110 -3.29 5.00 12.77
N GLU A 111 -3.65 6.23 12.40
CA GLU A 111 -3.65 7.37 13.34
C GLU A 111 -4.66 7.17 14.47
N ASN A 112 -5.88 6.75 14.15
CA ASN A 112 -6.92 6.47 15.14
C ASN A 112 -6.56 5.31 16.07
N LEU A 113 -5.94 4.24 15.54
CA LEU A 113 -5.45 3.12 16.33
C LEU A 113 -4.31 3.54 17.25
N GLN A 114 -3.34 4.32 16.76
CA GLN A 114 -2.26 4.84 17.58
C GLN A 114 -2.77 5.76 18.69
N ALA A 115 -3.74 6.64 18.40
CA ALA A 115 -4.38 7.48 19.40
C ALA A 115 -5.16 6.66 20.44
N SER A 116 -5.79 5.56 20.02
CA SER A 116 -6.50 4.65 20.93
C SER A 116 -5.54 3.84 21.79
N GLU A 117 -4.42 3.37 21.21
CA GLU A 117 -3.35 2.72 21.97
C GLU A 117 -2.75 3.68 23.00
N SER A 118 -2.47 4.92 22.61
CA SER A 118 -2.02 5.98 23.53
C SER A 118 -3.02 6.18 24.67
N ARG A 119 -4.33 6.24 24.41
CA ARG A 119 -5.34 6.33 25.49
C ARG A 119 -5.38 5.13 26.43
N ILE A 120 -5.07 3.93 25.94
CA ILE A 120 -5.10 2.70 26.75
C ILE A 120 -3.81 2.53 27.53
N ARG A 121 -2.67 2.83 26.91
CA ARG A 121 -1.34 2.52 27.41
C ARG A 121 -0.67 3.70 28.10
N ASP A 122 -0.93 4.91 27.62
CA ASP A 122 -0.35 6.10 28.22
C ASP A 122 -1.14 6.47 29.48
N VAL A 123 -0.41 6.56 30.58
CA VAL A 123 -0.94 7.00 31.85
C VAL A 123 -1.02 8.54 31.88
N ASP A 124 -2.04 9.06 32.55
CA ASP A 124 -2.04 10.48 32.90
C ASP A 124 -0.94 10.75 33.93
N MET A 125 0.16 11.33 33.46
CA MET A 125 1.34 11.68 34.26
C MET A 125 0.98 12.51 35.50
N ALA A 126 0.01 13.42 35.42
CA ALA A 126 -0.36 14.24 36.57
C ALA A 126 -0.98 13.38 37.67
N LYS A 127 -1.88 12.47 37.32
CA LYS A 127 -2.53 11.56 38.26
C LYS A 127 -1.54 10.57 38.86
N GLU A 128 -0.65 10.01 38.05
CA GLU A 128 0.36 9.05 38.53
C GLU A 128 1.38 9.72 39.45
N MET A 129 1.79 10.96 39.16
CA MET A 129 2.68 11.74 40.03
C MET A 129 2.01 12.12 41.37
N MET A 130 0.71 12.42 41.38
CA MET A 130 -0.04 12.63 42.63
C MET A 130 -0.11 11.35 43.47
N ASN A 131 -0.41 10.21 42.84
CA ASN A 131 -0.42 8.91 43.51
C ASN A 131 0.98 8.53 44.04
N PHE A 132 2.02 8.74 43.24
CA PHE A 132 3.40 8.52 43.64
C PHE A 132 3.79 9.39 44.84
N SER A 133 3.46 10.68 44.81
CA SER A 133 3.72 11.60 45.92
C SER A 133 2.96 11.20 47.19
N LYS A 134 1.66 10.87 47.07
CA LYS A 134 0.84 10.35 48.16
C LYS A 134 1.45 9.08 48.78
N ASN A 135 1.90 8.15 47.95
CA ASN A 135 2.52 6.90 48.41
C ASN A 135 3.86 7.14 49.11
N ASN A 136 4.67 8.10 48.64
CA ASN A 136 5.89 8.52 49.32
C ASN A 136 5.61 9.13 50.70
N ILE A 137 4.62 10.03 50.79
CA ILE A 137 4.20 10.62 52.07
C ILE A 137 3.70 9.54 53.03
N LEU A 138 2.89 8.59 52.55
CA LEU A 138 2.43 7.45 53.36
C LEU A 138 3.58 6.57 53.83
N SER A 139 4.59 6.31 52.99
CA SER A 139 5.77 5.53 53.36
C SER A 139 6.60 6.23 54.44
N GLN A 140 6.83 7.54 54.29
CA GLN A 140 7.53 8.35 55.30
C GLN A 140 6.73 8.42 56.61
N ALA A 141 5.41 8.59 56.54
CA ALA A 141 4.53 8.58 57.71
C ALA A 141 4.50 7.21 58.40
N ALA A 142 4.49 6.10 57.65
CA ALA A 142 4.55 4.75 58.21
C ALA A 142 5.88 4.50 58.94
N GLN A 143 7.00 4.97 58.40
CA GLN A 143 8.30 4.90 59.07
C GLN A 143 8.33 5.75 60.36
N ALA A 144 7.79 6.98 60.32
CA ALA A 144 7.70 7.84 61.50
C ALA A 144 6.76 7.27 62.58
N MET A 145 5.62 6.70 62.18
CA MET A 145 4.68 6.02 63.07
C MET A 145 5.28 4.76 63.69
N LEU A 146 6.05 3.99 62.92
CA LEU A 146 6.77 2.82 63.44
C LEU A 146 7.85 3.23 64.45
N ALA A 147 8.57 4.33 64.19
CA ALA A 147 9.52 4.89 65.14
C ALA A 147 8.84 5.39 66.43
N GLN A 148 7.68 6.03 66.32
CA GLN A 148 6.91 6.51 67.48
C GLN A 148 6.31 5.35 68.28
N ALA A 149 5.73 4.34 67.61
CA ALA A 149 5.16 3.15 68.24
C ALA A 149 6.22 2.31 68.97
N ASN A 150 7.48 2.32 68.52
CA ASN A 150 8.59 1.68 69.24
C ASN A 150 9.05 2.44 70.49
N GLN A 151 8.86 3.77 70.54
CA GLN A 151 9.25 4.60 71.68
C GLN A 151 8.18 4.66 72.78
N GLN A 152 6.90 4.55 72.41
CA GLN A 152 5.77 4.63 73.35
C GLN A 152 5.83 3.59 74.50
N PRO A 153 6.21 2.31 74.28
CA PRO A 153 6.37 1.32 75.35
C PRO A 153 7.49 1.66 76.33
N GLN A 154 8.58 2.30 75.87
CA GLN A 154 9.72 2.66 76.71
C GLN A 154 9.37 3.80 77.69
N GLY A 155 8.58 4.77 77.23
CA GLY A 155 8.06 5.83 78.10
C GLY A 155 7.10 5.30 79.17
N VAL A 156 6.20 4.38 78.80
CA VAL A 156 5.30 3.72 79.76
C VAL A 156 6.08 2.85 80.76
N LEU A 157 7.15 2.18 80.33
CA LEU A 157 8.00 1.40 81.22
C LEU A 157 8.76 2.27 82.24
N GLN A 158 9.08 3.52 81.90
CA GLN A 158 9.64 4.50 82.85
C GLN A 158 8.63 4.98 83.89
N LEU A 159 7.34 5.05 83.55
CA LEU A 159 6.24 5.40 84.46
C LEU A 159 5.80 4.24 85.37
N LEU A 160 6.18 3.00 85.05
CA LEU A 160 5.90 1.78 85.82
C LEU A 160 7.06 1.38 86.75
N ARG A 161 8.04 2.26 86.98
CA ARG A 161 9.19 2.04 87.87
C ARG A 161 9.11 2.87 89.14
#